data_AF-A0A7R9VQ38-F1
#
_entry.id   AF-A0A7R9VQ38-F1
#
_cell.length_a   1.000
_cell.length_b   1.000
_cell.length_c   1.000
_cell.angle_alpha   90.00
_cell.angle_beta   90.00
_cell.angle_gamma   90.00
#
_symmetry.space_group_name_H-M   'P 1'
#
loop_
_entity.id
_entity.type
_entity.pdbx_description
1 polymer ?
#
loop_
_entity_poly.entity_id
_entity_poly.type
_entity_poly.pdbx_seq_one_letter_code
_entity_poly.pdbx_strand_id
1 'polypeptide(L)'
;PDDTPSASLVPRSGELQSDGLALVWSLAMPTRPEHIFTCGSPVLAGRFHPTEHHLVVGGCQSGQVVVWDIRAGRLPVQRSSMAAGSGSGLKGHAHPICSMEVVEG
;
A
#
# COMPACT_ATOMS: atom_id res chain seq x y z
N PRO A 1 16.59 -12.50 -27.18
CA PRO A 1 16.95 -11.11 -27.52
C PRO A 1 15.70 -10.23 -27.37
N ASP A 2 15.39 -9.72 -26.19
CA ASP A 2 16.23 -8.94 -25.28
C ASP A 2 15.70 -9.19 -23.85
N ASP A 3 16.37 -10.06 -23.10
CA ASP A 3 16.06 -10.30 -21.68
C ASP A 3 16.76 -9.22 -20.87
N THR A 4 16.28 -7.99 -20.95
CA THR A 4 16.70 -6.94 -20.03
C THR A 4 16.08 -7.27 -18.66
N PRO A 5 16.85 -7.67 -17.64
CA PRO A 5 16.26 -8.01 -16.36
C PRO A 5 15.67 -6.76 -15.71
N SER A 6 14.51 -6.93 -15.08
CA SER A 6 13.72 -6.00 -14.25
C SER A 6 14.52 -5.25 -13.17
N ALA A 7 15.53 -4.48 -13.54
CA ALA A 7 16.32 -3.67 -12.61
C ALA A 7 15.50 -2.51 -12.02
N SER A 8 14.31 -2.20 -12.55
CA SER A 8 13.42 -1.17 -12.01
C SER A 8 12.45 -1.67 -10.93
N LEU A 9 12.38 -2.99 -10.68
CA LEU A 9 11.46 -3.56 -9.69
C LEU A 9 12.14 -3.89 -8.35
N VAL A 10 13.47 -3.76 -8.27
CA VAL A 10 14.22 -4.04 -7.04
C VAL A 10 14.10 -2.82 -6.12
N PRO A 11 13.44 -2.94 -4.96
CA PRO A 11 13.44 -1.87 -3.95
C PRO A 11 14.89 -1.59 -3.55
N ARG A 12 15.27 -0.31 -3.44
CA ARG A 12 16.65 0.03 -3.07
C ARG A 12 16.90 -0.44 -1.64
N SER A 13 18.13 -0.86 -1.32
CA SER A 13 18.46 -1.49 -0.02
C SER A 13 18.16 -0.63 1.23
N GLY A 14 17.86 0.67 1.07
CA GLY A 14 17.40 1.57 2.14
C GLY A 14 15.86 1.69 2.28
N GLU A 15 15.09 1.23 1.30
CA GLU A 15 13.61 1.17 1.33
C GLU A 15 13.14 -0.03 2.17
N LEU A 16 13.85 -1.15 2.15
CA LEU A 16 13.42 -2.40 2.82
C LEU A 16 13.39 -2.35 4.36
N GLN A 17 13.94 -1.32 5.00
CA GLN A 17 13.81 -1.13 6.45
C GLN A 17 12.53 -0.37 6.75
N SER A 18 11.43 -1.12 6.91
CA SER A 18 10.05 -0.69 7.22
C SER A 18 9.08 -0.45 6.06
N ASP A 19 9.50 -0.60 4.80
CA ASP A 19 8.58 -0.42 3.68
C ASP A 19 7.55 -1.55 3.61
N GLY A 20 6.33 -1.26 4.06
CA GLY A 20 5.17 -2.06 3.74
C GLY A 20 5.01 -2.16 2.23
N LEU A 21 4.85 -3.39 1.76
CA LEU A 21 4.73 -3.71 0.35
C LEU A 21 3.31 -4.21 0.07
N ALA A 22 2.71 -3.70 -0.99
CA ALA A 22 1.50 -4.28 -1.58
C ALA A 22 1.73 -4.51 -3.06
N LEU A 23 1.39 -5.71 -3.53
CA LEU A 23 1.64 -6.17 -4.88
C LEU A 23 0.30 -6.56 -5.52
N VAL A 24 0.08 -6.08 -6.75
CA VAL A 24 -1.11 -6.43 -7.53
C VAL A 24 -0.68 -7.33 -8.68
N TRP A 25 -1.34 -8.48 -8.83
CA TRP A 25 -1.12 -9.41 -9.93
C TRP A 25 -2.30 -9.42 -10.89
N SER A 26 -1.98 -9.53 -12.17
CA SER A 26 -2.94 -9.87 -13.22
C SER A 26 -2.92 -11.37 -13.46
N LEU A 27 -4.10 -11.98 -13.55
CA LEU A 27 -4.22 -13.39 -13.95
C LEU A 27 -3.83 -13.62 -15.42
N ALA A 28 -3.88 -12.57 -16.25
CA ALA A 28 -3.39 -12.64 -17.63
C ALA A 28 -1.85 -12.59 -17.71
N MET A 29 -1.17 -12.09 -16.68
CA MET A 29 0.29 -12.00 -16.59
C MET A 29 0.80 -12.44 -15.20
N PRO A 30 0.77 -13.74 -14.88
CA PRO A 30 1.03 -14.21 -13.52
C PRO A 30 2.53 -14.21 -13.13
N THR A 31 3.44 -14.11 -14.10
CA THR A 31 4.89 -14.27 -13.88
C THR A 31 5.54 -13.07 -13.18
N ARG A 32 4.89 -11.90 -13.17
CA ARG A 32 5.36 -10.70 -12.46
C ARG A 32 4.18 -9.89 -11.94
N PRO A 33 4.34 -9.15 -10.83
CA PRO A 33 3.31 -8.21 -10.41
C PRO A 33 3.13 -7.12 -11.47
N GLU A 34 1.90 -6.69 -11.66
CA GLU A 34 1.53 -5.57 -12.53
C GLU A 34 1.82 -4.23 -11.85
N HIS A 35 1.54 -4.15 -10.54
CA HIS A 35 1.84 -2.98 -9.72
C HIS A 35 2.58 -3.35 -8.45
N ILE A 36 3.49 -2.46 -8.05
CA ILE A 36 4.24 -2.54 -6.81
C ILE A 36 4.03 -1.24 -6.03
N PHE A 37 3.45 -1.37 -4.84
CA PHE A 37 3.19 -0.26 -3.94
C PHE A 37 4.06 -0.35 -2.69
N THR A 38 4.53 0.79 -2.22
CA THR A 38 5.29 0.91 -0.98
C THR A 38 4.61 1.88 0.00
N CYS A 39 4.84 1.71 1.29
CA CYS A 39 4.48 2.67 2.34
C CYS A 39 5.39 2.48 3.56
N GLY A 40 5.50 3.48 4.44
CA GLY A 40 6.45 3.43 5.57
C GLY A 40 6.07 2.51 6.75
N SER A 41 5.20 1.53 6.56
CA SER A 41 4.83 0.53 7.58
C SER A 41 4.27 -0.72 6.92
N PRO A 42 4.55 -1.94 7.44
CA PRO A 42 3.97 -3.19 6.93
C PRO A 42 2.47 -3.10 6.67
N VAL A 43 2.04 -3.56 5.49
CA VAL A 43 0.63 -3.64 5.10
C VAL A 43 0.08 -4.98 5.58
N LEU A 44 -1.00 -4.93 6.36
CA LEU A 44 -1.62 -6.11 6.99
C LEU A 44 -2.99 -6.44 6.40
N ALA A 45 -3.66 -5.46 5.80
CA ALA A 45 -4.91 -5.63 5.09
C ALA A 45 -4.90 -4.80 3.80
N GLY A 46 -5.51 -5.31 2.74
CA GLY A 46 -5.63 -4.61 1.45
C GLY A 46 -6.97 -4.89 0.78
N ARG A 47 -7.53 -3.88 0.10
CA ARG A 47 -8.79 -3.97 -0.65
C ARG A 47 -8.73 -3.12 -1.92
N PHE A 48 -9.32 -3.62 -3.00
CA PHE A 48 -9.64 -2.77 -4.15
C PHE A 48 -10.86 -1.91 -3.84
N HIS A 49 -10.89 -0.70 -4.39
CA HIS A 49 -12.10 0.10 -4.38
C HIS A 49 -13.18 -0.56 -5.27
N PRO A 50 -14.47 -0.54 -4.87
CA PRO A 50 -15.53 -1.33 -5.52
C PRO A 50 -15.85 -0.88 -6.94
N THR A 51 -15.73 0.43 -7.23
CA THR A 51 -16.06 1.02 -8.55
C THR A 51 -14.85 1.64 -9.25
N GLU A 52 -14.04 2.41 -8.53
CA GLU A 52 -12.79 2.98 -9.04
C GLU A 52 -11.65 1.97 -9.04
N HIS A 53 -11.54 1.14 -10.09
CA HIS A 53 -10.56 0.05 -10.19
C HIS A 53 -9.09 0.50 -10.10
N HIS A 54 -8.82 1.79 -10.24
CA HIS A 54 -7.50 2.36 -10.12
C HIS A 54 -7.06 2.58 -8.66
N LEU A 55 -7.97 2.46 -7.68
CA LEU A 55 -7.71 2.69 -6.27
C LEU A 55 -7.56 1.40 -5.48
N VAL A 56 -6.51 1.36 -4.66
CA VAL A 56 -6.24 0.29 -3.69
C VAL A 56 -6.09 0.91 -2.31
N VAL A 57 -6.73 0.32 -1.31
CA VAL A 57 -6.69 0.77 0.08
C VAL A 57 -5.91 -0.25 0.91
N GLY A 58 -5.02 0.23 1.77
CA GLY A 58 -4.21 -0.58 2.69
C GLY A 58 -4.37 -0.17 4.14
N GLY A 59 -4.40 -1.16 5.03
CA GLY A 59 -4.30 -1.02 6.48
C GLY A 59 -2.91 -1.42 6.95
N CYS A 60 -2.25 -0.54 7.69
CA CYS A 60 -0.87 -0.73 8.11
C CYS A 60 -0.73 -1.17 9.58
N GLN A 61 0.40 -1.81 9.90
CA GLN A 61 0.80 -2.15 11.26
C GLN A 61 0.87 -0.92 12.19
N SER A 62 1.22 0.25 11.66
CA SER A 62 1.23 1.53 12.39
C SER A 62 -0.15 2.07 12.78
N GLY A 63 -1.25 1.46 12.28
CA GLY A 63 -2.60 2.00 12.43
C GLY A 63 -2.98 3.05 11.38
N GLN A 64 -2.13 3.30 10.39
CA GLN A 64 -2.49 4.16 9.27
C GLN A 64 -3.31 3.40 8.21
N VAL A 65 -4.27 4.13 7.62
CA VAL A 65 -4.91 3.75 6.37
C VAL A 65 -4.23 4.51 5.25
N VAL A 66 -3.88 3.82 4.17
CA VAL A 66 -3.23 4.39 3.00
C VAL A 66 -4.05 4.10 1.75
N VAL A 67 -4.00 5.00 0.78
CA VAL A 67 -4.63 4.82 -0.53
C VAL A 67 -3.56 4.95 -1.60
N TRP A 68 -3.53 4.00 -2.52
CA TRP A 68 -2.71 4.03 -3.73
C TRP A 68 -3.61 4.21 -4.95
N ASP A 69 -3.14 5.00 -5.91
CA ASP A 69 -3.69 5.09 -7.26
C ASP A 69 -2.68 4.45 -8.23
N ILE A 70 -3.08 3.39 -8.95
CA ILE A 70 -2.19 2.66 -9.89
C ILE A 70 -1.57 3.58 -10.94
N ARG A 71 -2.21 4.72 -11.24
CA ARG A 71 -1.76 5.70 -12.25
C ARG A 71 -0.75 6.69 -11.69
N ALA A 72 -0.69 6.85 -10.36
CA ALA A 72 0.14 7.84 -9.69
C ALA A 72 1.54 7.32 -9.30
N GLY A 73 1.75 6.00 -9.38
CA GLY A 73 3.02 5.35 -9.10
C GLY A 73 3.01 4.52 -7.81
N ARG A 74 4.19 4.36 -7.21
CA ARG A 74 4.42 3.36 -6.15
C ARG A 74 4.02 3.84 -4.76
N LEU A 75 4.01 5.16 -4.53
CA LEU A 75 3.76 5.75 -3.22
C LEU A 75 2.25 5.97 -2.98
N PRO A 76 1.79 5.97 -1.72
CA PRO A 76 0.40 6.29 -1.42
C PRO A 76 0.08 7.73 -1.82
N VAL A 77 -1.05 7.93 -2.49
CA VAL A 77 -1.60 9.25 -2.83
C VAL A 77 -2.28 9.90 -1.62
N GLN A 78 -2.73 9.10 -0.65
CA GLN A 78 -3.34 9.59 0.59
C GLN A 78 -2.96 8.70 1.77
N ARG A 79 -2.86 9.31 2.96
CA ARG A 79 -2.63 8.62 4.24
C ARG A 79 -3.50 9.25 5.32
N SER A 80 -4.08 8.44 6.19
CA SER A 80 -4.72 8.95 7.40
C SER A 80 -3.71 9.48 8.40
N SER A 81 -4.15 10.35 9.30
CA SER A 81 -3.33 10.82 10.41
C SER A 81 -2.91 9.66 11.30
N MET A 82 -1.62 9.57 11.58
CA MET A 82 -1.11 8.65 12.58
C MET A 82 -1.42 9.20 13.98
N ALA A 83 -1.85 8.35 14.91
CA ALA A 83 -1.90 8.74 16.31
C ALA A 83 -0.47 8.87 16.83
N ALA A 84 0.09 10.08 16.80
CA ALA A 84 1.28 10.37 17.59
C ALA A 84 0.87 10.39 19.07
N GLY A 85 1.77 9.94 19.95
CA GLY A 85 1.50 9.74 21.38
C GLY A 85 0.77 10.89 22.07
N SER A 86 0.17 10.59 23.23
CA SER A 86 -0.63 11.48 24.10
C SER A 86 -0.16 12.94 24.09
N GLY A 87 -0.70 13.76 23.18
CA GLY A 87 -0.32 15.19 23.08
C GLY A 87 -0.50 15.80 21.69
N SER A 88 -0.54 14.99 20.61
CA SER A 88 -0.55 15.51 19.24
C SER A 88 -1.90 16.07 18.75
N GLY A 89 -3.02 15.81 19.45
CA GLY A 89 -4.36 16.17 18.99
C GLY A 89 -4.88 15.41 17.75
N LEU A 90 -4.01 14.66 17.08
CA LEU A 90 -4.34 13.81 15.93
C LEU A 90 -5.12 12.57 16.40
N LYS A 91 -6.34 12.39 15.86
CA LYS A 91 -7.15 11.19 16.07
C LYS A 91 -6.89 10.22 14.91
N GLY A 92 -6.22 9.11 15.20
CA GLY A 92 -5.98 8.01 14.26
C GLY A 92 -5.95 6.69 15.02
N HIS A 93 -5.88 5.57 14.30
CA HIS A 93 -5.64 4.30 15.00
C HIS A 93 -4.21 4.29 15.54
N ALA A 94 -4.04 3.80 16.76
CA ALA A 94 -2.75 3.57 17.40
C ALA A 94 -2.35 2.08 17.40
N HIS A 95 -3.15 1.24 16.74
CA HIS A 95 -3.02 -0.21 16.74
C HIS A 95 -3.10 -0.76 15.31
N PRO A 96 -2.50 -1.95 15.05
CA PRO A 96 -2.50 -2.57 13.73
C PRO A 96 -3.90 -2.75 13.15
N ILE A 97 -4.07 -2.42 11.86
CA ILE A 97 -5.31 -2.68 11.11
C ILE A 97 -5.19 -4.03 10.42
N CYS A 98 -5.81 -5.07 10.99
CA CYS A 98 -5.73 -6.44 10.46
C CYS A 98 -6.89 -6.81 9.54
N SER A 99 -7.97 -6.03 9.51
CA SER A 99 -9.14 -6.27 8.64
C SER A 99 -9.73 -4.96 8.16
N MET A 100 -10.27 -4.99 6.95
CA MET A 100 -10.96 -3.88 6.31
C MET A 100 -12.09 -4.43 5.45
N GLU A 101 -13.18 -3.68 5.37
CA GLU A 101 -14.32 -3.98 4.52
C GLU A 101 -14.74 -2.70 3.81
N VAL A 102 -15.05 -2.82 2.53
CA VAL A 102 -15.67 -1.75 1.76
C VAL A 102 -17.16 -1.90 1.96
N VAL A 103 -17.81 -0.86 2.47
CA VAL A 103 -19.27 -0.80 2.62
C VAL A 103 -19.82 0.10 1.51
N GLU A 104 -20.67 -0.46 0.66
CA GLU A 104 -21.44 0.32 -0.31
C GLU A 104 -22.59 1.03 0.40
N GLY A 105 -22.78 2.32 0.09
CA GLY A 105 -23.82 3.18 0.67
C GLY A 105 -24.90 3.56 -0.32
#